data_AF-A0A250E8K6-F1
#
_entry.id   AF-A0A250E8K6-F1
#
_cell.length_a   1.000
_cell.length_b   1.000
_cell.length_c   1.000
_cell.angle_alpha   90.00
_cell.angle_beta   90.00
_cell.angle_gamma   90.00
#
_symmetry.space_group_name_H-M   'P 1'
#
loop_
_entity.id
_entity.type
_entity.pdbx_description
1 polymer ?
#
loop_
_entity_poly.entity_id
_entity_poly.type
_entity_poly.pdbx_seq_one_letter_code
_entity_poly.pdbx_strand_id
1 'polypeptide(L)'
;MPFLVKPDEKKVSKKVKINEKSHIRLVITNEITGYTIQNLKGLDYVFSDPAVIVPTYRVDVVNYDKNNTEGKIEISFSVTRDAWYNLGKEEKKYKLLNRAFIPKNWDQNLYGAYWIPSYPKFSGMGAFILTRFGERKLPAKPLLTQKLLNGKDIESPRKDENIATDVMIHIGGTYEIMGYDYLGGSYGCFGFIPESNIHKTPELAKKAIKNDTYDDNISNKVWKEITNKILNLSFESKKDIKILLEYRDENLSYKPKFIYEE
;
A
#
# COMPACT_ATOMS: atom_id res chain seq x y z
N MET A 1 0.62 23.25 -17.08
CA MET A 1 1.32 22.26 -16.23
C MET A 1 1.97 21.26 -17.17
N PRO A 2 3.29 21.06 -17.15
CA PRO A 2 3.93 20.14 -18.07
C PRO A 2 3.55 18.71 -17.70
N PHE A 3 3.26 17.94 -18.74
CA PHE A 3 2.65 16.63 -18.72
C PHE A 3 3.47 15.61 -17.90
N LEU A 4 2.77 14.80 -17.09
CA LEU A 4 3.32 13.60 -16.46
C LEU A 4 3.51 12.53 -17.55
N VAL A 5 4.64 12.57 -18.24
CA VAL A 5 4.98 11.61 -19.29
C VAL A 5 5.48 10.32 -18.64
N LYS A 6 4.98 9.16 -19.12
CA LYS A 6 5.53 7.83 -18.82
C LYS A 6 7.04 7.83 -19.17
N PRO A 7 7.94 7.26 -18.35
CA PRO A 7 9.36 7.18 -18.71
C PRO A 7 9.54 6.53 -20.09
N ASP A 8 10.38 7.13 -20.94
CA ASP A 8 10.64 6.67 -22.30
C ASP A 8 11.10 5.21 -22.32
N GLU A 9 10.39 4.35 -23.07
CA GLU A 9 10.70 2.93 -23.26
C GLU A 9 12.00 2.70 -24.06
N LYS A 10 12.62 3.77 -24.56
CA LYS A 10 13.81 3.74 -25.44
C LYS A 10 15.09 4.16 -24.72
N LYS A 11 15.51 3.37 -23.75
CA LYS A 11 16.95 3.23 -23.44
C LYS A 11 17.30 1.75 -23.57
N VAL A 12 17.77 1.38 -24.76
CA VAL A 12 18.31 0.04 -25.03
C VAL A 12 19.60 -0.10 -24.20
N SER A 13 19.46 -0.66 -23.00
CA SER A 13 20.58 -1.05 -22.18
C SER A 13 21.31 -2.19 -22.87
N LYS A 14 22.63 -2.08 -23.02
CA LYS A 14 23.48 -3.24 -23.35
C LYS A 14 23.18 -4.32 -22.31
N LYS A 15 22.77 -5.51 -22.74
CA LYS A 15 22.60 -6.70 -21.88
C LYS A 15 23.95 -7.09 -21.28
N VAL A 16 24.33 -6.43 -20.20
CA VAL A 16 25.34 -6.98 -19.29
C VAL A 16 24.64 -8.12 -18.57
N LYS A 17 25.14 -9.36 -18.72
CA LYS A 17 24.72 -10.48 -17.88
C LYS A 17 25.17 -10.17 -16.45
N ILE A 18 24.34 -9.44 -15.73
CA ILE A 18 24.45 -9.32 -14.28
C ILE A 18 23.98 -10.68 -13.77
N ASN A 19 24.87 -11.42 -13.13
CA ASN A 19 24.51 -12.63 -12.41
C ASN A 19 23.73 -12.17 -11.17
N GLU A 20 22.44 -11.85 -11.35
CA GLU A 20 21.61 -11.34 -10.27
C GLU A 20 21.56 -12.40 -9.16
N LYS A 21 22.03 -12.02 -7.98
CA LYS A 21 21.91 -12.83 -6.76
C LYS A 21 20.44 -13.25 -6.62
N SER A 22 20.22 -14.53 -6.31
CA SER A 22 18.88 -15.05 -6.01
C SER A 22 18.15 -14.15 -5.02
N HIS A 23 16.91 -13.80 -5.32
CA HIS A 23 16.13 -12.85 -4.53
C HIS A 23 14.64 -13.11 -4.69
N ILE A 24 13.85 -12.61 -3.73
CA ILE A 24 12.40 -12.51 -3.84
C ILE A 24 12.03 -11.09 -4.24
N ARG A 25 11.09 -10.94 -5.16
CA ARG A 25 10.57 -9.64 -5.58
C ARG A 25 9.07 -9.60 -5.38
N LEU A 26 8.61 -8.67 -4.56
CA LEU A 26 7.21 -8.28 -4.39
C LEU A 26 6.92 -7.19 -5.43
N VAL A 27 6.21 -7.52 -6.50
CA VAL A 27 5.87 -6.56 -7.56
C VAL A 27 4.48 -6.00 -7.30
N ILE A 28 4.39 -4.78 -6.79
CA ILE A 28 3.12 -4.05 -6.64
C ILE A 28 2.74 -3.48 -8.00
N THR A 29 1.75 -4.09 -8.65
CA THR A 29 1.39 -3.76 -10.03
C THR A 29 0.53 -2.50 -10.12
N ASN A 30 0.22 -2.08 -11.34
CA ASN A 30 -0.80 -1.08 -11.62
C ASN A 30 -2.18 -1.68 -11.96
N GLU A 31 -2.32 -3.00 -11.90
CA GLU A 31 -3.56 -3.71 -12.19
C GLU A 31 -4.51 -3.64 -10.99
N ILE A 32 -5.68 -3.05 -11.20
CA ILE A 32 -6.73 -2.98 -10.20
C ILE A 32 -7.40 -4.35 -10.08
N THR A 33 -7.39 -4.93 -8.89
CA THR A 33 -8.07 -6.21 -8.59
C THR A 33 -9.50 -6.03 -8.12
N GLY A 34 -9.87 -4.81 -7.73
CA GLY A 34 -11.20 -4.44 -7.29
C GLY A 34 -11.16 -3.23 -6.37
N TYR A 35 -12.13 -3.17 -5.45
CA TYR A 35 -12.34 -2.06 -4.53
C TYR A 35 -12.66 -2.60 -3.15
N THR A 36 -12.13 -1.94 -2.13
CA THR A 36 -12.34 -2.29 -0.73
C THR A 36 -12.67 -1.03 0.07
N ILE A 37 -12.91 -1.20 1.36
CA ILE A 37 -13.17 -0.11 2.30
C ILE A 37 -11.93 0.09 3.16
N GLN A 38 -11.62 1.36 3.44
CA GLN A 38 -10.44 1.78 4.17
C GLN A 38 -10.81 2.91 5.12
N ASN A 39 -10.29 2.86 6.34
CA ASN A 39 -10.45 3.93 7.32
C ASN A 39 -9.80 5.21 6.79
N LEU A 40 -10.59 6.29 6.80
CA LEU A 40 -10.21 7.63 6.39
C LEU A 40 -9.52 8.35 7.55
N LYS A 41 -8.28 8.76 7.34
CA LYS A 41 -7.52 9.52 8.35
C LYS A 41 -7.91 11.00 8.40
N GLY A 42 -7.69 11.64 9.55
CA GLY A 42 -8.00 13.07 9.74
C GLY A 42 -9.46 13.37 10.12
N LEU A 43 -10.20 12.33 10.52
CA LEU A 43 -11.50 12.44 11.18
C LEU A 43 -11.50 11.42 12.33
N ASP A 44 -11.81 11.89 13.52
CA ASP A 44 -12.06 11.03 14.67
C ASP A 44 -13.52 11.26 15.06
N TYR A 45 -14.39 10.28 14.82
CA TYR A 45 -15.72 10.28 15.43
C TYR A 45 -15.65 9.47 16.72
N VAL A 46 -16.45 9.89 17.71
CA VAL A 46 -16.49 9.22 19.02
C VAL A 46 -17.12 7.83 18.93
N PHE A 47 -17.95 7.60 17.91
CA PHE A 47 -18.81 6.41 17.80
C PHE A 47 -18.74 5.72 16.43
N SER A 48 -17.86 6.17 15.53
CA SER A 48 -17.72 5.54 14.21
C SER A 48 -16.34 5.73 13.60
N ASP A 49 -15.94 4.78 12.76
CA ASP A 49 -14.75 4.91 11.92
C ASP A 49 -15.16 5.53 10.57
N PRO A 50 -14.69 6.74 10.24
CA PRO A 50 -14.94 7.31 8.94
C PRO A 50 -14.24 6.45 7.89
N ALA A 51 -14.96 6.04 6.84
CA ALA A 51 -14.45 5.11 5.84
C ALA A 51 -14.61 5.65 4.41
N VAL A 52 -13.72 5.19 3.52
CA VAL A 52 -13.74 5.49 2.09
C VAL A 52 -13.53 4.23 1.27
N ILE A 53 -14.10 4.22 0.07
CA ILE A 53 -13.85 3.15 -0.91
C ILE A 53 -12.56 3.47 -1.64
N VAL A 54 -11.68 2.48 -1.78
CA VAL A 54 -10.38 2.61 -2.46
C VAL A 54 -10.12 1.42 -3.38
N PRO A 55 -9.36 1.59 -4.48
CA PRO A 55 -8.97 0.48 -5.33
C PRO A 55 -7.91 -0.40 -4.64
N THR A 56 -7.96 -1.69 -4.96
CA THR A 56 -6.93 -2.67 -4.61
C THR A 56 -6.09 -3.01 -5.84
N TYR A 57 -4.83 -3.35 -5.63
CA TYR A 57 -3.84 -3.62 -6.67
C TYR A 57 -3.18 -4.96 -6.45
N ARG A 58 -2.91 -5.71 -7.53
CA ARG A 58 -2.22 -6.99 -7.43
C ARG A 58 -0.77 -6.80 -6.95
N VAL A 59 -0.32 -7.73 -6.11
CA VAL A 59 1.08 -7.93 -5.77
C VAL A 59 1.47 -9.34 -6.16
N ASP A 60 2.48 -9.47 -7.00
CA ASP A 60 3.04 -10.77 -7.39
C ASP A 60 4.32 -11.04 -6.59
N VAL A 61 4.39 -12.20 -5.93
CA VAL A 61 5.60 -12.68 -5.25
C VAL A 61 6.39 -13.51 -6.23
N VAL A 62 7.44 -12.91 -6.80
CA VAL A 62 8.28 -13.53 -7.80
C VAL A 62 9.58 -14.03 -7.16
N ASN A 63 9.85 -15.32 -7.32
CA ASN A 63 11.04 -15.98 -6.85
C ASN A 63 12.07 -16.11 -7.98
N TYR A 64 13.24 -15.49 -7.81
CA TYR A 64 14.37 -15.58 -8.73
C TYR A 64 15.48 -16.43 -8.13
N ASP A 65 15.97 -17.39 -8.91
CA ASP A 65 17.12 -18.21 -8.55
C ASP A 65 17.98 -18.57 -9.77
N LYS A 66 19.07 -19.32 -9.53
CA LYS A 66 20.02 -19.71 -10.57
C LYS A 66 19.40 -20.56 -11.68
N ASN A 67 18.35 -21.32 -11.36
CA ASN A 67 17.66 -22.21 -12.28
C ASN A 67 16.44 -21.52 -12.92
N ASN A 68 16.03 -20.36 -12.39
CA ASN A 68 14.90 -19.60 -12.86
C ASN A 68 15.22 -18.09 -12.85
N THR A 69 15.96 -17.68 -13.87
CA THR A 69 16.37 -16.29 -14.07
C THR A 69 15.25 -15.38 -14.57
N GLU A 70 14.18 -15.95 -15.12
CA GLU A 70 12.99 -15.21 -15.57
C GLU A 70 12.00 -14.94 -14.42
N GLY A 71 12.16 -15.65 -13.31
CA GLY A 71 11.34 -15.52 -12.11
C GLY A 71 10.06 -16.36 -12.19
N LYS A 72 9.67 -16.97 -11.08
CA LYS A 72 8.41 -17.73 -10.95
C LYS A 72 7.52 -17.03 -9.95
N ILE A 73 6.27 -16.80 -10.34
CA ILE A 73 5.24 -16.30 -9.43
C ILE A 73 4.88 -17.45 -8.48
N GLU A 74 5.11 -17.27 -7.18
CA GLU A 74 4.82 -18.27 -6.15
C GLU A 74 3.44 -18.05 -5.51
N ILE A 75 3.01 -16.79 -5.41
CA ILE A 75 1.66 -16.35 -5.01
C ILE A 75 1.38 -14.95 -5.56
N SER A 76 0.09 -14.61 -5.60
CA SER A 76 -0.38 -13.24 -5.80
C SER A 76 -1.36 -12.87 -4.67
N PHE A 77 -1.38 -11.60 -4.28
CA PHE A 77 -2.33 -11.06 -3.31
C PHE A 77 -2.69 -9.62 -3.67
N SER A 78 -3.57 -8.97 -2.91
CA SER A 78 -3.99 -7.59 -3.17
C SER A 78 -3.59 -6.63 -2.06
N VAL A 79 -3.24 -5.40 -2.44
CA VAL A 79 -2.96 -4.29 -1.51
C VAL A 79 -3.69 -3.02 -1.93
N THR A 80 -4.00 -2.16 -0.97
CA THR A 80 -4.31 -0.75 -1.25
C THR A 80 -3.01 0.01 -1.55
N ARG A 81 -3.05 0.94 -2.50
CA ARG A 81 -1.95 1.91 -2.74
C ARG A 81 -2.31 3.33 -2.27
N ASP A 82 -3.60 3.60 -2.15
CA ASP A 82 -4.11 4.92 -1.78
C ASP A 82 -4.22 5.08 -0.26
N ALA A 83 -4.07 6.33 0.19
CA ALA A 83 -4.00 6.70 1.59
C ALA A 83 -4.73 8.04 1.79
N TRP A 84 -6.06 7.99 1.86
CA TRP A 84 -6.86 9.20 1.92
C TRP A 84 -6.86 9.84 3.31
N TYR A 85 -6.79 11.16 3.33
CA TYR A 85 -6.79 11.99 4.52
C TYR A 85 -7.76 13.16 4.35
N ASN A 86 -8.56 13.45 5.38
CA ASN A 86 -9.46 14.59 5.41
C ASN A 86 -8.75 15.87 5.87
N LEU A 87 -8.73 16.89 5.03
CA LEU A 87 -8.15 18.20 5.34
C LEU A 87 -9.13 19.14 6.09
N GLY A 88 -10.41 18.77 6.18
CA GLY A 88 -11.48 19.58 6.76
C GLY A 88 -12.64 19.81 5.79
N LYS A 89 -13.55 20.72 6.15
CA LYS A 89 -14.71 21.08 5.34
C LYS A 89 -14.53 22.47 4.71
N GLU A 90 -14.85 22.57 3.43
CA GLU A 90 -14.97 23.82 2.67
C GLU A 90 -16.34 23.79 1.98
N GLU A 91 -17.17 24.83 2.13
CA GLU A 91 -18.51 24.90 1.54
C GLU A 91 -19.39 23.65 1.81
N LYS A 92 -19.32 23.12 3.05
CA LYS A 92 -20.00 21.88 3.50
C LYS A 92 -19.51 20.59 2.83
N LYS A 93 -18.47 20.62 2.01
CA LYS A 93 -17.85 19.43 1.41
C LYS A 93 -16.52 19.12 2.08
N TYR A 94 -16.28 17.83 2.31
CA TYR A 94 -14.97 17.38 2.79
C TYR A 94 -13.92 17.51 1.70
N LYS A 95 -12.76 18.05 2.05
CA LYS A 95 -11.61 18.16 1.15
C LYS A 95 -10.64 17.03 1.47
N LEU A 96 -10.47 16.12 0.53
CA LEU A 96 -9.62 14.95 0.70
C LEU A 96 -8.27 15.12 0.01
N LEU A 97 -7.23 14.58 0.64
CA LEU A 97 -5.87 14.50 0.11
C LEU A 97 -5.47 13.02 0.04
N ASN A 98 -5.03 12.56 -1.13
CA ASN A 98 -4.36 11.27 -1.22
C ASN A 98 -2.89 11.44 -0.81
N ARG A 99 -2.48 10.70 0.23
CA ARG A 99 -1.12 10.70 0.78
C ARG A 99 -0.30 9.48 0.35
N ALA A 100 -0.72 8.80 -0.72
CA ALA A 100 -0.03 7.64 -1.28
C ALA A 100 1.49 7.89 -1.44
N PHE A 101 2.29 6.85 -1.16
CA PHE A 101 3.71 6.90 -1.48
C PHE A 101 3.91 6.80 -3.00
N ILE A 102 4.55 7.81 -3.57
CA ILE A 102 4.91 7.85 -4.98
C ILE A 102 6.42 8.09 -5.06
N PRO A 103 7.19 7.23 -5.75
CA PRO A 103 8.63 7.44 -5.93
C PRO A 103 8.94 8.82 -6.51
N LYS A 104 9.96 9.51 -5.98
CA LYS A 104 10.44 10.77 -6.59
C LYS A 104 10.86 10.57 -8.05
N ASN A 105 11.49 9.43 -8.34
CA ASN A 105 11.91 9.02 -9.67
C ASN A 105 11.45 7.57 -9.93
N TRP A 106 10.70 7.34 -11.00
CA TRP A 106 10.21 6.02 -11.39
C TRP A 106 11.30 5.10 -11.94
N ASP A 107 12.42 5.63 -12.43
CA ASP A 107 13.61 4.83 -12.76
C ASP A 107 14.28 4.23 -11.51
N GLN A 108 13.85 4.69 -10.32
CA GLN A 108 14.30 4.21 -9.02
C GLN A 108 13.07 3.71 -8.24
N ASN A 109 12.36 2.72 -8.77
CA ASN A 109 11.15 2.14 -8.18
C ASN A 109 11.37 0.76 -7.55
N LEU A 110 12.61 0.26 -7.55
CA LEU A 110 13.03 -0.96 -6.86
C LEU A 110 13.62 -0.62 -5.50
N TYR A 111 13.09 -1.23 -4.46
CA TYR A 111 13.46 -1.03 -3.06
C TYR A 111 13.94 -2.35 -2.46
N GLY A 112 14.87 -2.27 -1.51
CA GLY A 112 15.11 -3.38 -0.59
C GLY A 112 13.93 -3.50 0.38
N ALA A 113 13.83 -4.62 1.08
CA ALA A 113 12.85 -4.80 2.14
C ALA A 113 13.44 -5.53 3.35
N TYR A 114 13.07 -5.08 4.55
CA TYR A 114 13.32 -5.81 5.79
C TYR A 114 12.00 -6.21 6.44
N TRP A 115 11.98 -7.43 6.98
CA TRP A 115 10.86 -7.93 7.77
C TRP A 115 10.91 -7.38 9.19
N ILE A 116 9.77 -6.89 9.67
CA ILE A 116 9.53 -6.70 11.10
C ILE A 116 8.48 -7.70 11.58
N PRO A 117 8.71 -8.43 12.67
CA PRO A 117 7.84 -9.55 13.07
C PRO A 117 6.52 -9.13 13.72
N SER A 118 6.37 -7.86 14.10
CA SER A 118 5.19 -7.40 14.84
C SER A 118 4.77 -6.00 14.40
N TYR A 119 3.75 -5.97 13.54
CA TYR A 119 3.09 -4.76 13.08
C TYR A 119 1.60 -5.05 12.79
N PRO A 120 0.64 -4.29 13.34
CA PRO A 120 0.84 -3.28 14.38
C PRO A 120 1.47 -3.87 15.65
N LYS A 121 1.93 -3.02 16.58
CA LYS A 121 2.73 -3.50 17.73
C LYS A 121 1.98 -4.60 18.50
N PHE A 122 2.72 -5.63 18.90
CA PHE A 122 2.24 -6.78 19.67
C PHE A 122 1.22 -7.70 18.95
N SER A 123 1.03 -7.56 17.63
CA SER A 123 0.10 -8.42 16.88
C SER A 123 0.71 -9.73 16.38
N GLY A 124 2.04 -9.78 16.23
CA GLY A 124 2.73 -10.89 15.58
C GLY A 124 2.39 -11.07 14.08
N MET A 125 1.78 -10.05 13.45
CA MET A 125 1.38 -10.08 12.04
C MET A 125 2.49 -9.60 11.10
N GLY A 126 3.40 -8.78 11.62
CA GLY A 126 4.55 -8.23 10.92
C GLY A 126 4.28 -7.42 9.65
N ALA A 127 5.36 -6.93 9.04
CA ALA A 127 5.33 -6.09 7.85
C ALA A 127 6.67 -6.11 7.11
N PHE A 128 6.64 -5.76 5.81
CA PHE A 128 7.83 -5.56 4.99
C PHE A 128 8.08 -4.06 4.81
N ILE A 129 9.14 -3.53 5.45
CA ILE A 129 9.52 -2.12 5.34
C ILE A 129 10.38 -1.91 4.10
N LEU A 130 9.98 -0.98 3.22
CA LEU A 130 10.76 -0.56 2.06
C LEU A 130 12.01 0.20 2.52
N THR A 131 13.15 -0.13 1.91
CA THR A 131 14.41 0.57 2.13
C THR A 131 15.13 0.91 0.84
N ARG A 132 16.00 1.91 0.93
CA ARG A 132 16.95 2.25 -0.13
C ARG A 132 18.33 2.35 0.48
N PHE A 133 19.24 1.49 0.02
CA PHE A 133 20.58 1.37 0.58
C PHE A 133 20.57 1.16 2.12
N GLY A 134 19.61 0.40 2.63
CA GLY A 134 19.42 0.16 4.07
C GLY A 134 18.61 1.24 4.81
N GLU A 135 18.42 2.41 4.20
CA GLU A 135 17.71 3.54 4.82
C GLU A 135 16.19 3.44 4.64
N ARG A 136 15.45 3.84 5.68
CA ARG A 136 13.97 3.85 5.69
C ARG A 136 13.37 5.19 5.24
N LYS A 137 14.23 6.18 4.99
CA LYS A 137 13.86 7.50 4.45
C LYS A 137 13.95 7.44 2.92
N LEU A 138 12.80 7.51 2.27
CA LEU A 138 12.66 7.31 0.83
C LEU A 138 12.31 8.65 0.15
N PRO A 139 13.09 9.09 -0.85
CA PRO A 139 12.70 10.21 -1.69
C PRO A 139 11.37 9.94 -2.40
N ALA A 140 10.39 10.81 -2.17
CA ALA A 140 9.04 10.69 -2.68
C ALA A 140 8.64 11.95 -3.45
N LYS A 141 7.61 11.85 -4.30
CA LYS A 141 6.97 13.07 -4.84
C LYS A 141 6.36 13.88 -3.69
N PRO A 142 6.46 15.22 -3.73
CA PRO A 142 5.92 16.07 -2.68
C PRO A 142 4.42 15.84 -2.48
N LEU A 143 3.98 15.85 -1.22
CA LEU A 143 2.56 15.95 -0.92
C LEU A 143 2.03 17.32 -1.34
N LEU A 144 0.78 17.39 -1.76
CA LEU A 144 0.15 18.66 -2.17
C LEU A 144 0.12 19.69 -1.02
N THR A 145 -0.03 19.21 0.21
CA THR A 145 0.00 20.05 1.42
C THR A 145 0.33 19.19 2.65
N GLN A 146 0.88 19.84 3.66
CA GLN A 146 1.06 19.30 5.03
C GLN A 146 0.16 20.01 6.05
N LYS A 147 -0.77 20.85 5.57
CA LYS A 147 -1.69 21.63 6.40
C LYS A 147 -3.14 21.25 6.15
N LEU A 148 -3.90 21.26 7.23
CA LEU A 148 -5.36 21.25 7.22
C LEU A 148 -5.89 22.59 6.67
N LEU A 149 -7.16 22.61 6.31
CA LEU A 149 -7.83 23.83 5.83
C LEU A 149 -7.86 24.96 6.86
N ASN A 150 -7.83 24.63 8.15
CA ASN A 150 -7.76 25.61 9.25
C ASN A 150 -6.33 26.10 9.53
N GLY A 151 -5.34 25.74 8.71
CA GLY A 151 -3.95 26.17 8.81
C GLY A 151 -3.08 25.35 9.78
N LYS A 152 -3.67 24.46 10.60
CA LYS A 152 -2.93 23.55 11.47
C LYS A 152 -2.17 22.50 10.65
N ASP A 153 -1.05 22.04 11.18
CA ASP A 153 -0.28 20.98 10.54
C ASP A 153 -1.00 19.63 10.67
N ILE A 154 -0.86 18.79 9.65
CA ILE A 154 -1.36 17.42 9.66
C ILE A 154 -0.48 16.59 10.59
N GLU A 155 -1.08 15.97 11.60
CA GLU A 155 -0.39 14.96 12.41
C GLU A 155 -0.14 13.72 11.57
N SER A 156 1.11 13.50 11.18
CA SER A 156 1.50 12.40 10.30
C SER A 156 2.94 11.96 10.53
N PRO A 157 3.26 10.68 10.30
CA PRO A 157 4.65 10.21 10.27
C PRO A 157 5.53 10.94 9.23
N ARG A 158 4.93 11.47 8.16
CA ARG A 158 5.64 12.17 7.07
C ARG A 158 5.80 13.66 7.37
N LYS A 159 6.86 14.00 8.09
CA LYS A 159 7.21 15.39 8.49
C LYS A 159 7.79 16.24 7.36
N ASP A 160 8.50 15.63 6.41
CA ASP A 160 9.02 16.28 5.21
C ASP A 160 8.16 15.85 4.01
N GLU A 161 7.62 16.81 3.27
CA GLU A 161 6.81 16.53 2.09
C GLU A 161 7.59 15.78 1.01
N ASN A 162 8.91 15.84 0.94
CA ASN A 162 9.73 15.19 -0.09
C ASN A 162 10.28 13.82 0.36
N ILE A 163 10.09 13.43 1.62
CA ILE A 163 10.66 12.21 2.19
C ILE A 163 9.56 11.40 2.88
N ALA A 164 9.27 10.21 2.35
CA ALA A 164 8.45 9.23 3.05
C ALA A 164 9.34 8.39 3.98
N THR A 165 8.87 8.10 5.19
CA THR A 165 9.62 7.30 6.18
C THR A 165 8.80 6.09 6.57
N ASP A 166 9.45 4.94 6.74
CA ASP A 166 8.81 3.68 7.15
C ASP A 166 7.62 3.32 6.26
N VAL A 167 7.79 3.40 4.93
CA VAL A 167 6.78 2.88 3.98
C VAL A 167 6.82 1.36 4.03
N MET A 168 5.66 0.71 4.14
CA MET A 168 5.59 -0.73 4.37
C MET A 168 4.51 -1.39 3.52
N ILE A 169 4.66 -2.70 3.28
CA ILE A 169 3.53 -3.60 3.01
C ILE A 169 3.16 -4.25 4.34
N HIS A 170 1.92 -4.06 4.78
CA HIS A 170 1.43 -4.56 6.08
C HIS A 170 -0.05 -4.94 6.01
N ILE A 171 -0.58 -5.50 7.08
CA ILE A 171 -2.01 -5.83 7.18
C ILE A 171 -2.90 -4.60 6.97
N GLY A 172 -3.91 -4.72 6.11
CA GLY A 172 -4.97 -3.74 5.90
C GLY A 172 -6.34 -4.40 6.03
N GLY A 173 -7.38 -3.76 5.49
CA GLY A 173 -8.76 -4.24 5.63
C GLY A 173 -9.19 -4.26 7.09
N THR A 174 -10.18 -5.08 7.42
CA THR A 174 -10.54 -5.32 8.82
C THR A 174 -9.60 -6.36 9.42
N TYR A 175 -9.07 -6.09 10.62
CA TYR A 175 -8.19 -7.00 11.34
C TYR A 175 -8.37 -6.89 12.85
N GLU A 176 -8.10 -7.97 13.55
CA GLU A 176 -8.23 -8.04 15.01
C GLU A 176 -6.88 -7.81 15.70
N ILE A 177 -6.85 -7.03 16.78
CA ILE A 177 -5.73 -6.98 17.72
C ILE A 177 -6.29 -7.11 19.13
N MET A 178 -5.85 -8.15 19.84
CA MET A 178 -6.23 -8.39 21.25
C MET A 178 -7.75 -8.42 21.47
N GLY A 179 -8.52 -9.03 20.55
CA GLY A 179 -9.97 -9.14 20.64
C GLY A 179 -10.75 -7.89 20.20
N TYR A 180 -10.09 -6.88 19.64
CA TYR A 180 -10.74 -5.70 19.06
C TYR A 180 -10.51 -5.67 17.56
N ASP A 181 -11.57 -5.44 16.80
CA ASP A 181 -11.50 -5.23 15.35
C ASP A 181 -11.12 -3.79 15.02
N TYR A 182 -10.37 -3.65 13.93
CA TYR A 182 -9.89 -2.37 13.42
C TYR A 182 -10.06 -2.36 11.91
N LEU A 183 -10.65 -1.29 11.39
CA LEU A 183 -10.55 -0.99 9.96
C LEU A 183 -9.21 -0.29 9.67
N GLY A 184 -8.40 -0.93 8.83
CA GLY A 184 -7.10 -0.40 8.41
C GLY A 184 -7.21 0.89 7.61
N GLY A 185 -6.41 1.87 7.97
CA GLY A 185 -6.17 3.09 7.19
C GLY A 185 -4.68 3.30 6.95
N SER A 186 -4.31 4.17 6.01
CA SER A 186 -2.91 4.37 5.60
C SER A 186 -2.50 5.84 5.59
N TYR A 187 -1.23 6.10 5.91
CA TYR A 187 -0.54 7.38 5.71
C TYR A 187 0.42 7.35 4.50
N GLY A 188 0.31 6.32 3.64
CA GLY A 188 1.15 6.13 2.45
C GLY A 188 1.77 4.74 2.32
N CYS A 189 1.46 3.81 3.23
CA CYS A 189 1.82 2.39 3.14
C CYS A 189 0.85 1.60 2.26
N PHE A 190 1.21 0.36 1.96
CA PHE A 190 0.43 -0.61 1.22
C PHE A 190 -0.26 -1.59 2.16
N GLY A 191 -1.58 -1.52 2.27
CA GLY A 191 -2.36 -2.38 3.17
C GLY A 191 -2.87 -3.62 2.43
N PHE A 192 -2.49 -4.83 2.88
CA PHE A 192 -3.02 -6.11 2.40
C PHE A 192 -4.53 -6.19 2.57
N ILE A 193 -5.22 -6.74 1.56
CA ILE A 193 -6.67 -6.96 1.57
C ILE A 193 -6.94 -8.40 1.15
N PRO A 194 -7.68 -9.19 1.97
CA PRO A 194 -8.08 -10.55 1.59
C PRO A 194 -9.11 -10.50 0.48
N GLU A 195 -9.12 -11.51 -0.39
CA GLU A 195 -10.02 -11.56 -1.56
C GLU A 195 -11.50 -11.43 -1.18
N SER A 196 -11.89 -11.96 -0.03
CA SER A 196 -13.25 -11.84 0.53
C SER A 196 -13.70 -10.41 0.82
N ASN A 197 -12.77 -9.46 0.96
CA ASN A 197 -13.08 -8.04 1.19
C ASN A 197 -12.86 -7.18 -0.07
N ILE A 198 -12.73 -7.81 -1.25
CA ILE A 198 -12.53 -7.14 -2.53
C ILE A 198 -13.81 -7.24 -3.36
N HIS A 199 -14.35 -6.08 -3.72
CA HIS A 199 -15.55 -5.96 -4.54
C HIS A 199 -15.17 -5.53 -5.95
N LYS A 200 -15.83 -6.10 -6.96
CA LYS A 200 -15.51 -5.83 -8.38
C LYS A 200 -15.68 -4.36 -8.78
N THR A 201 -16.60 -3.63 -8.15
CA THR A 201 -16.86 -2.22 -8.46
C THR A 201 -17.07 -1.39 -7.18
N PRO A 202 -16.91 -0.05 -7.25
CA PRO A 202 -17.21 0.83 -6.13
C PRO A 202 -18.67 0.74 -5.65
N GLU A 203 -19.61 0.48 -6.57
CA GLU A 203 -21.03 0.33 -6.24
C GLU A 203 -21.30 -0.93 -5.41
N LEU A 204 -20.57 -2.02 -5.68
CA LEU A 204 -20.66 -3.24 -4.88
C LEU A 204 -20.02 -3.04 -3.51
N ALA A 205 -18.86 -2.38 -3.42
CA ALA A 205 -18.29 -1.99 -2.13
C ALA A 205 -19.25 -1.12 -1.32
N LYS A 206 -19.91 -0.15 -1.97
CA LYS A 206 -20.94 0.68 -1.33
C LYS A 206 -22.13 -0.14 -0.81
N LYS A 207 -22.53 -1.20 -1.52
CA LYS A 207 -23.60 -2.10 -1.06
C LYS A 207 -23.15 -2.90 0.16
N ALA A 208 -21.90 -3.36 0.19
CA ALA A 208 -21.35 -4.08 1.33
C ALA A 208 -21.34 -3.22 2.61
N ILE A 209 -20.96 -1.94 2.51
CA ILE A 209 -21.08 -0.97 3.64
C ILE A 209 -22.54 -0.89 4.12
N LYS A 210 -23.49 -0.70 3.20
CA LYS A 210 -24.91 -0.53 3.56
C LYS A 210 -25.53 -1.76 4.21
N ASN A 211 -25.01 -2.94 3.88
CA ASN A 211 -25.51 -4.21 4.35
C ASN A 211 -24.73 -4.74 5.55
N ASP A 212 -23.66 -4.06 5.97
CA ASP A 212 -22.78 -4.49 7.06
C ASP A 212 -22.12 -5.84 6.80
N THR A 213 -21.58 -6.03 5.59
CA THR A 213 -20.98 -7.30 5.14
C THR A 213 -19.58 -7.12 4.52
N TYR A 214 -18.86 -6.06 4.89
CA TYR A 214 -17.56 -5.75 4.29
C TYR A 214 -16.37 -6.22 5.11
N ASP A 215 -16.60 -6.50 6.39
CA ASP A 215 -15.65 -6.87 7.42
C ASP A 215 -15.87 -8.29 7.99
N ASP A 216 -16.86 -9.04 7.47
CA ASP A 216 -17.18 -10.44 7.81
C ASP A 216 -15.99 -11.42 7.85
N ASN A 217 -14.85 -11.02 7.26
CA ASN A 217 -13.62 -11.81 7.25
C ASN A 217 -12.43 -10.94 7.62
N ILE A 218 -11.85 -11.19 8.80
CA ILE A 218 -10.63 -10.50 9.22
C ILE A 218 -9.39 -10.95 8.44
N SER A 219 -8.47 -10.02 8.24
CA SER A 219 -7.28 -10.19 7.41
C SER A 219 -6.16 -11.00 8.08
N ASN A 220 -6.22 -11.21 9.40
CA ASN A 220 -5.14 -11.72 10.25
C ASN A 220 -4.53 -13.02 9.76
N LYS A 221 -5.37 -14.04 9.55
CA LYS A 221 -4.92 -15.39 9.20
C LYS A 221 -4.26 -15.41 7.82
N VAL A 222 -4.94 -14.83 6.83
CA VAL A 222 -4.47 -14.81 5.44
C VAL A 222 -3.16 -14.03 5.33
N TRP A 223 -3.04 -12.89 6.03
CA TRP A 223 -1.80 -12.14 6.06
C TRP A 223 -0.62 -12.91 6.68
N LYS A 224 -0.86 -13.62 7.79
CA LYS A 224 0.15 -14.50 8.41
C LYS A 224 0.60 -15.63 7.47
N GLU A 225 -0.33 -16.24 6.74
CA GLU A 225 -0.02 -17.28 5.75
C GLU A 225 0.85 -16.75 4.61
N ILE A 226 0.50 -15.58 4.06
CA ILE A 226 1.26 -14.91 2.99
C ILE A 226 2.66 -14.55 3.46
N THR A 227 2.78 -13.89 4.62
CA THR A 227 4.08 -13.48 5.16
C THR A 227 4.97 -14.68 5.46
N ASN A 228 4.45 -15.73 6.09
CA ASN A 228 5.19 -16.96 6.33
C ASN A 228 5.69 -17.60 5.03
N LYS A 229 4.88 -17.63 3.96
CA LYS A 229 5.31 -18.15 2.66
C LYS A 229 6.44 -17.33 2.06
N ILE A 230 6.35 -15.99 2.10
CA ILE A 230 7.42 -15.10 1.62
C ILE A 230 8.71 -15.30 2.43
N LEU A 231 8.59 -15.41 3.75
CA LEU A 231 9.73 -15.60 4.65
C LEU A 231 10.40 -16.95 4.44
N ASN A 232 9.65 -18.04 4.29
CA ASN A 232 10.23 -19.36 4.00
C ASN A 232 11.03 -19.35 2.69
N LEU A 233 10.48 -18.74 1.62
CA LEU A 233 11.18 -18.58 0.35
C LEU A 233 12.48 -17.76 0.49
N SER A 234 12.48 -16.75 1.36
CA SER A 234 13.64 -15.91 1.62
C SER A 234 14.71 -16.61 2.49
N PHE A 235 14.30 -17.20 3.61
CA PHE A 235 15.21 -17.76 4.62
C PHE A 235 15.92 -19.03 4.16
N GLU A 236 15.21 -19.98 3.54
CA GLU A 236 15.79 -21.28 3.13
C GLU A 236 17.01 -21.11 2.21
N SER A 237 17.01 -20.04 1.42
CA SER A 237 18.05 -19.76 0.41
C SER A 237 18.82 -18.47 0.66
N LYS A 238 18.67 -17.83 1.83
CA LYS A 238 19.28 -16.52 2.18
C LYS A 238 19.07 -15.46 1.07
N LYS A 239 17.88 -15.46 0.47
CA LYS A 239 17.48 -14.56 -0.62
C LYS A 239 17.06 -13.21 -0.05
N ASP A 240 17.58 -12.13 -0.62
CA ASP A 240 17.14 -10.79 -0.26
C ASP A 240 15.68 -10.57 -0.73
N ILE A 241 14.90 -9.81 0.02
CA ILE A 241 13.55 -9.40 -0.38
C ILE A 241 13.64 -8.00 -0.98
N LYS A 242 13.03 -7.83 -2.16
CA LYS A 242 12.91 -6.55 -2.86
C LYS A 242 11.45 -6.25 -3.13
N ILE A 243 11.11 -4.97 -3.18
CA ILE A 243 9.78 -4.48 -3.52
C ILE A 243 9.92 -3.60 -4.76
N LEU A 244 9.22 -3.96 -5.84
CA LEU A 244 9.15 -3.20 -7.08
C LEU A 244 7.77 -2.55 -7.18
N LEU A 245 7.72 -1.24 -7.40
CA LEU A 245 6.47 -0.53 -7.65
C LEU A 245 6.31 -0.27 -9.14
N GLU A 246 5.24 -0.76 -9.75
CA GLU A 246 4.93 -0.38 -11.12
C GLU A 246 4.35 1.03 -11.20
N TYR A 247 4.67 1.68 -12.32
CA TYR A 247 4.19 3.01 -12.65
C TYR A 247 2.66 3.03 -12.65
N ARG A 248 2.11 4.00 -11.92
CA ARG A 248 0.69 4.37 -11.92
C ARG A 248 0.60 5.87 -12.15
N ASP A 249 -0.27 6.29 -13.07
CA ASP A 249 -0.60 7.71 -13.21
C ASP A 249 -1.58 8.11 -12.11
N GLU A 250 -1.10 8.98 -11.22
CA GLU A 250 -1.85 9.42 -10.04
C GLU A 250 -3.01 10.35 -10.38
N ASN A 251 -3.04 10.93 -11.59
CA ASN A 251 -4.19 11.71 -12.05
C ASN A 251 -5.40 10.83 -12.36
N LEU A 252 -5.15 9.56 -12.66
CA LEU A 252 -6.19 8.56 -12.96
C LEU A 252 -6.61 7.78 -11.71
N SER A 253 -6.00 8.05 -10.55
CA SER A 253 -6.36 7.41 -9.29
C SER A 253 -7.82 7.71 -8.94
N TYR A 254 -8.55 6.68 -8.53
CA TYR A 254 -9.94 6.79 -8.10
C TYR A 254 -10.03 7.76 -6.92
N LYS A 255 -10.90 8.78 -7.02
CA LYS A 255 -11.16 9.74 -5.95
C LYS A 255 -12.45 9.34 -5.22
N PRO A 256 -12.41 9.10 -3.90
CA PRO A 256 -13.61 8.83 -3.12
C PRO A 256 -14.63 9.95 -3.29
N LYS A 257 -15.87 9.57 -3.63
CA LYS A 257 -16.99 10.51 -3.79
C LYS A 257 -17.77 10.74 -2.51
N PHE A 258 -17.69 9.79 -1.58
CA PHE A 258 -18.44 9.76 -0.33
C PHE A 258 -17.52 9.34 0.81
N ILE A 259 -17.79 9.87 1.99
CA ILE A 259 -17.28 9.39 3.26
C ILE A 259 -18.44 8.64 3.91
N TYR A 260 -18.16 7.45 4.41
CA TYR A 260 -19.11 6.60 5.11
C TYR A 260 -18.79 6.63 6.60
N GLU A 261 -19.79 6.36 7.43
CA GLU A 261 -19.64 6.18 8.88
C GLU A 261 -19.86 4.68 9.14
N GLU A 262 -18.86 4.03 9.73
CA GLU A 262 -18.88 2.65 10.25
C GLU A 262 -19.09 2.68 11.76
#